data_AF-A0A178ZTR8-F1
#
_entry.id   AF-A0A178ZTR8-F1
#
_cell.length_a   1.000
_cell.length_b   1.000
_cell.length_c   1.000
_cell.angle_alpha   90.00
_cell.angle_beta   90.00
_cell.angle_gamma   90.00
#
_symmetry.space_group_name_H-M   'P 1'
#
loop_
_entity.id
_entity.type
_entity.pdbx_description
1 polymer ?
#
loop_
_entity_poly.entity_id
_entity_poly.type
_entity_poly.pdbx_seq_one_letter_code
_entity_poly.pdbx_strand_id
1 'polypeptide(L)'
;MATIAAQIAASCTYGHNTTAGSGDYGQNIGAGYTSSQVPVMIGDDMYNKEMPNYPLPYGLDDPDTSNFDSWGHFSQIVWKGTQQVGCATQFCPNGVVGAEFTQYFTVCNYYPPGNIQGAYSNVGAPLDQPITVELTN
;
A
#
# COMPACT_ATOMS: atom_id res chain seq x y z
N MET A 1 -1.07 -13.72 4.03
CA MET A 1 -1.09 -12.54 3.14
C MET A 1 -0.14 -12.68 1.95
N ALA A 2 1.16 -12.96 2.16
CA ALA A 2 2.14 -13.03 1.07
C ALA A 2 1.82 -14.05 -0.04
N THR A 3 1.26 -15.22 0.28
CA THR A 3 0.85 -16.21 -0.73
C THR A 3 -0.22 -15.68 -1.68
N ILE A 4 -1.21 -14.95 -1.15
CA ILE A 4 -2.27 -14.33 -1.95
C ILE A 4 -1.67 -13.18 -2.79
N ALA A 5 -0.78 -12.38 -2.20
CA ALA A 5 -0.07 -11.33 -2.92
C ALA A 5 0.74 -11.92 -4.10
N ALA A 6 1.42 -13.06 -3.90
CA ALA A 6 2.18 -13.74 -4.95
C ALA A 6 1.28 -14.25 -6.08
N GLN A 7 0.10 -14.80 -5.75
CA GLN A 7 -0.88 -15.21 -6.75
C GLN A 7 -1.33 -14.04 -7.62
N ILE A 8 -1.58 -12.87 -7.02
CA ILE A 8 -2.00 -11.67 -7.75
C ILE A 8 -0.84 -11.11 -8.58
N ALA A 9 0.35 -10.99 -7.99
CA ALA A 9 1.53 -10.46 -8.68
C ALA A 9 1.90 -11.31 -9.91
N ALA A 10 1.70 -12.63 -9.84
CA ALA A 10 1.90 -13.57 -10.95
C ALA A 10 1.04 -13.29 -12.19
N SER A 11 -0.06 -12.51 -12.07
CA SER A 11 -0.89 -12.12 -13.20
C SER A 11 -0.19 -11.17 -14.17
N CYS A 12 0.88 -10.49 -13.72
CA CYS A 12 1.57 -9.45 -14.49
C CYS A 12 0.64 -8.38 -15.07
N THR A 13 -0.47 -8.10 -14.40
CA THR A 13 -1.45 -7.07 -14.77
C THR A 13 -1.54 -6.07 -13.63
N TYR A 14 -1.10 -4.84 -13.89
CA TYR A 14 -1.14 -3.77 -12.90
C TYR A 14 -2.57 -3.38 -12.59
N GLY A 15 -2.95 -3.48 -11.33
CA GLY A 15 -4.27 -3.12 -10.85
C GLY A 15 -4.58 -3.83 -9.53
N HIS A 16 -5.50 -3.24 -8.78
CA HIS A 16 -5.99 -3.88 -7.56
C HIS A 16 -6.75 -5.16 -7.88
N ASN A 17 -6.54 -6.20 -7.09
CA ASN A 17 -7.30 -7.44 -7.15
C ASN A 17 -7.48 -7.98 -5.73
N THR A 18 -8.73 -7.98 -5.27
CA THR A 18 -9.15 -8.57 -4.00
C THR A 18 -10.01 -9.82 -4.19
N THR A 19 -10.08 -10.39 -5.40
CA THR A 19 -10.88 -11.60 -5.66
C THR A 19 -10.14 -12.89 -5.30
N ALA A 20 -8.81 -12.84 -5.16
CA ALA A 20 -8.01 -13.97 -4.71
C ALA A 20 -8.10 -14.15 -3.19
N GLY A 21 -8.14 -15.39 -2.68
CA GLY A 21 -8.32 -15.66 -1.24
C GLY A 21 -9.76 -15.41 -0.76
N SER A 22 -9.93 -14.88 0.46
CA SER A 22 -11.26 -14.50 0.98
C SER A 22 -11.75 -13.14 0.46
N GLY A 23 -10.84 -12.31 -0.03
CA GLY A 23 -11.09 -10.91 -0.39
C GLY A 23 -11.18 -9.94 0.78
N ASP A 24 -11.16 -10.45 2.01
CA ASP A 24 -11.20 -9.64 3.24
C ASP A 24 -9.81 -9.10 3.62
N TYR A 25 -9.14 -8.35 2.74
CA TYR A 25 -7.85 -7.73 3.00
C TYR A 25 -7.70 -6.40 2.26
N GLY A 26 -6.92 -5.50 2.85
CA GLY A 26 -6.48 -4.28 2.18
C GLY A 26 -5.30 -4.57 1.27
N GLN A 27 -5.00 -3.64 0.36
CA GLN A 27 -3.96 -3.87 -0.64
C GLN A 27 -3.27 -2.57 -1.05
N ASN A 28 -1.93 -2.60 -1.10
CA ASN A 28 -1.11 -1.62 -1.81
C ASN A 28 -0.40 -2.34 -2.95
N ILE A 29 -0.28 -1.68 -4.11
CA ILE A 29 0.41 -2.23 -5.28
C ILE A 29 1.44 -1.24 -5.82
N GLY A 30 2.51 -1.75 -6.41
CA GLY A 30 3.52 -0.92 -7.08
C GLY A 30 4.14 -1.63 -8.26
N ALA A 31 4.62 -0.86 -9.23
CA ALA A 31 5.29 -1.39 -10.42
C ALA A 31 6.67 -0.75 -10.56
N GLY A 32 7.68 -1.51 -10.98
CA GLY A 32 9.06 -1.02 -11.14
C GLY A 32 10.00 -1.29 -9.98
N TYR A 33 9.51 -1.89 -8.89
CA TYR A 33 10.30 -2.19 -7.70
C TYR A 33 10.71 -3.66 -7.68
N THR A 34 12.01 -3.93 -7.58
CA THR A 34 12.48 -5.27 -7.26
C THR A 34 12.10 -5.64 -5.82
N SER A 35 12.26 -6.92 -5.46
CA SER A 35 11.98 -7.38 -4.09
C SER A 35 12.83 -6.66 -3.02
N SER A 36 14.06 -6.23 -3.36
CA SER A 36 14.91 -5.47 -2.44
C SER A 36 14.50 -4.01 -2.30
N GLN A 37 13.72 -3.48 -3.25
CA GLN A 37 13.25 -2.10 -3.28
C GLN A 37 11.84 -1.93 -2.69
N VAL A 38 11.19 -3.02 -2.25
CA VAL A 38 9.91 -2.97 -1.55
C VAL A 38 9.93 -2.00 -0.34
N PRO A 39 11.01 -1.94 0.47
CA PRO A 39 11.07 -0.97 1.55
C PRO A 39 11.03 0.50 1.06
N VAL A 40 11.69 0.82 -0.06
CA VAL A 40 11.64 2.16 -0.69
C VAL A 40 10.23 2.46 -1.21
N MET A 41 9.59 1.49 -1.89
CA MET A 41 8.21 1.62 -2.36
C MET A 41 7.26 1.97 -1.22
N ILE A 42 7.34 1.25 -0.10
CA ILE A 42 6.43 1.45 1.05
C ILE A 42 6.78 2.73 1.81
N GLY A 43 8.06 2.94 2.12
CA GLY A 43 8.51 4.04 2.98
C GLY A 43 8.54 5.38 2.28
N ASP A 44 9.20 5.47 1.13
CA ASP A 44 9.39 6.75 0.46
C ASP A 44 8.19 7.09 -0.43
N ASP A 45 7.81 6.15 -1.29
CA ASP A 45 6.82 6.44 -2.32
C ASP A 45 5.37 6.40 -1.81
N MET A 46 5.03 5.44 -0.94
CA MET A 46 3.67 5.29 -0.42
C MET A 46 3.44 5.93 0.95
N TYR A 47 4.44 6.05 1.82
CA TYR A 47 4.28 6.69 3.12
C TYR A 47 4.70 8.16 3.04
N ASN A 48 5.97 8.46 2.75
CA ASN A 48 6.53 9.81 2.88
C ASN A 48 5.90 10.80 1.89
N LYS A 49 5.65 10.39 0.64
CA LYS A 49 5.03 11.27 -0.37
C LYS A 49 3.53 11.47 -0.19
N GLU A 50 2.85 10.51 0.43
CA GLU A 50 1.38 10.51 0.57
C GLU A 50 0.90 11.08 1.89
N MET A 51 1.66 10.90 2.98
CA MET A 51 1.35 11.43 4.31
C MET A 51 0.96 12.92 4.29
N PRO A 52 1.66 13.82 3.54
CA PRO A 52 1.29 15.24 3.48
C PRO A 52 -0.08 15.50 2.83
N ASN A 53 -0.59 14.56 2.04
CA ASN A 53 -1.89 14.68 1.37
C ASN A 53 -3.05 14.15 2.24
N TYR A 54 -2.76 13.51 3.38
CA TYR A 54 -3.81 12.99 4.25
C TYR A 54 -4.64 14.16 4.83
N PRO A 55 -5.98 14.10 4.71
CA PRO A 55 -6.87 15.16 5.19
C PRO A 55 -6.76 15.39 6.70
N LEU A 56 -6.67 16.66 7.10
CA LEU A 56 -6.66 17.09 8.49
C LEU A 56 -8.05 17.54 8.95
N PRO A 57 -8.38 17.39 10.25
CA PRO A 57 -7.55 16.79 11.30
C PRO A 57 -7.51 15.25 11.26
N TYR A 58 -6.44 14.68 11.80
CA TYR A 58 -6.35 13.23 12.06
C TYR A 58 -7.42 12.77 13.06
N GLY A 59 -7.70 11.45 13.07
CA GLY A 59 -8.58 10.84 14.07
C GLY A 59 -10.08 10.97 13.79
N LEU A 60 -10.48 11.51 12.63
CA LEU A 60 -11.87 11.52 12.19
C LEU A 60 -12.25 10.17 11.55
N ASP A 61 -13.47 9.70 11.81
CA ASP A 61 -14.00 8.49 11.18
C ASP A 61 -14.30 8.69 9.68
N ASP A 62 -14.67 9.92 9.29
CA ASP A 62 -15.05 10.30 7.93
C ASP A 62 -14.32 11.59 7.47
N PRO A 63 -13.04 11.49 7.09
CA PRO A 63 -12.31 12.60 6.50
C PRO A 63 -12.70 12.83 5.02
N ASP A 64 -12.19 13.90 4.40
CA ASP A 64 -12.40 14.16 2.97
C ASP A 64 -11.69 13.10 2.09
N THR A 65 -12.47 12.23 1.45
CA THR A 65 -11.98 11.18 0.54
C THR A 65 -11.97 11.57 -0.93
N SER A 66 -12.20 12.85 -1.27
CA SER A 66 -12.23 13.32 -2.67
C SER A 66 -10.93 13.10 -3.43
N ASN A 67 -9.80 13.05 -2.71
CA ASN A 67 -8.46 12.82 -3.25
C ASN A 67 -7.80 11.54 -2.69
N PHE A 68 -8.60 10.50 -2.43
CA PHE A 68 -8.16 9.25 -1.80
C PHE A 68 -6.93 8.62 -2.46
N ASP A 69 -6.85 8.64 -3.79
CA ASP A 69 -5.73 8.07 -4.56
C ASP A 69 -4.36 8.70 -4.21
N SER A 70 -4.34 9.90 -3.61
CA SER A 70 -3.10 10.58 -3.21
C SER A 70 -2.59 10.24 -1.81
N TRP A 71 -3.38 9.50 -1.02
CA TRP A 71 -3.05 9.16 0.38
C TRP A 71 -3.48 7.76 0.84
N GLY A 72 -4.22 7.02 0.03
CA GLY A 72 -4.82 5.74 0.40
C GLY A 72 -3.79 4.65 0.74
N HIS A 73 -2.60 4.68 0.13
CA HIS A 73 -1.55 3.73 0.50
C HIS A 73 -0.98 4.06 1.88
N PHE A 74 -0.73 5.35 2.16
CA PHE A 74 -0.29 5.81 3.48
C PHE A 74 -1.28 5.39 4.57
N SER A 75 -2.57 5.67 4.40
CA SER A 75 -3.58 5.36 5.43
C SER A 75 -3.69 3.86 5.71
N GLN A 76 -3.48 3.01 4.70
CA GLN A 76 -3.41 1.55 4.90
C GLN A 76 -2.15 1.14 5.69
N ILE A 77 -0.99 1.74 5.40
CA ILE A 77 0.27 1.43 6.08
C ILE A 77 0.17 1.70 7.59
N VAL A 78 -0.48 2.80 7.98
CA VAL A 78 -0.58 3.23 9.39
C VAL A 78 -1.88 2.83 10.08
N TRP A 79 -2.72 2.01 9.43
CA TRP A 79 -4.03 1.64 9.95
C TRP A 79 -3.91 0.81 11.24
N LYS A 80 -4.30 1.38 12.39
CA LYS A 80 -4.19 0.73 13.72
C LYS A 80 -4.80 -0.67 13.80
N GLY A 81 -5.92 -0.92 13.12
CA GLY A 81 -6.60 -2.21 13.13
C GLY A 81 -5.91 -3.31 12.31
N THR A 82 -4.96 -2.96 11.45
CA THR A 82 -4.23 -3.92 10.60
C THR A 82 -3.18 -4.63 11.45
N GLN A 83 -3.16 -5.96 11.40
CA GLN A 83 -2.29 -6.77 12.27
C GLN A 83 -1.21 -7.52 11.50
N GLN A 84 -1.42 -7.73 10.21
CA GLN A 84 -0.54 -8.54 9.37
C GLN A 84 -0.40 -7.89 8.01
N VAL A 85 0.82 -7.92 7.48
CA VAL A 85 1.12 -7.57 6.10
C VAL A 85 1.89 -8.72 5.45
N GLY A 86 1.66 -8.94 4.16
CA GLY A 86 2.48 -9.84 3.38
C GLY A 86 2.57 -9.36 1.94
N CYS A 87 3.81 -9.19 1.47
CA CYS A 87 4.11 -8.70 0.14
C CYS A 87 4.73 -9.80 -0.73
N ALA A 88 4.59 -9.63 -2.05
CA ALA A 88 5.29 -10.42 -3.05
C ALA A 88 5.61 -9.55 -4.27
N THR A 89 6.78 -9.78 -4.86
CA THR A 89 7.22 -9.13 -6.10
C THR A 89 7.39 -10.19 -7.17
N GLN A 90 6.73 -9.99 -8.32
CA GLN A 90 6.83 -10.83 -9.50
C GLN A 90 7.68 -10.16 -10.56
N PHE A 91 8.65 -10.89 -11.12
CA PHE A 91 9.28 -10.52 -12.40
C PHE A 91 8.41 -11.01 -13.56
N CYS A 92 8.05 -10.10 -14.45
CA CYS A 92 7.18 -10.31 -15.61
C CYS A 92 8.03 -10.19 -16.88
N PRO A 93 8.42 -11.31 -17.53
CA PRO A 93 9.36 -11.29 -18.65
C PRO A 93 8.89 -10.42 -19.82
N ASN A 94 7.58 -10.38 -20.05
CA ASN A 94 6.93 -9.63 -21.13
C ASN A 94 6.46 -8.23 -20.69
N GLY A 95 6.92 -7.75 -19.52
CA GLY A 95 6.45 -6.52 -18.91
C GLY A 95 5.16 -6.71 -18.10
N VAL A 96 4.78 -5.68 -17.37
CA VAL A 96 3.53 -5.61 -16.59
C VAL A 96 2.47 -4.91 -17.45
N VAL A 97 1.38 -5.61 -17.77
CA VAL A 97 0.24 -5.04 -18.52
C VAL A 97 -0.38 -3.92 -17.70
N GLY A 98 -0.56 -2.74 -18.30
CA GLY A 98 -1.16 -1.59 -17.62
C GLY A 98 -0.19 -0.75 -16.77
N ALA A 99 1.11 -1.07 -16.78
CA ALA A 99 2.16 -0.22 -16.22
C ALA A 99 3.24 0.08 -17.29
N GLU A 100 3.73 1.32 -17.33
CA GLU A 100 4.68 1.74 -18.36
C GLU A 100 6.11 1.24 -18.05
N PHE A 101 6.75 0.63 -19.06
CA PHE A 101 8.19 0.30 -19.12
C PHE A 101 8.79 -0.40 -17.87
N THR A 102 8.06 -1.33 -17.26
CA THR A 102 8.51 -2.08 -16.08
C THR A 102 8.28 -3.58 -16.20
N GLN A 103 9.18 -4.36 -15.57
CA GLN A 103 9.12 -5.81 -15.50
C GLN A 103 8.81 -6.33 -14.10
N TYR A 104 8.58 -5.47 -13.11
CA TYR A 104 8.30 -5.90 -11.74
C TYR A 104 6.95 -5.40 -11.27
N PHE A 105 6.14 -6.32 -10.75
CA PHE A 105 4.86 -6.03 -10.11
C PHE A 105 4.90 -6.50 -8.65
N THR A 106 4.70 -5.56 -7.72
CA THR A 106 4.68 -5.82 -6.29
C THR A 106 3.28 -5.61 -5.74
N VAL A 107 2.82 -6.56 -4.92
CA VAL A 107 1.55 -6.52 -4.20
C VAL A 107 1.83 -6.70 -2.72
N CYS A 108 1.23 -5.88 -1.86
CA CYS A 108 1.24 -6.00 -0.41
C CYS A 108 -0.20 -6.09 0.08
N ASN A 109 -0.56 -7.21 0.73
CA ASN A 109 -1.89 -7.41 1.30
C ASN A 109 -1.87 -7.26 2.82
N TYR A 110 -2.92 -6.63 3.38
CA TYR A 110 -3.03 -6.20 4.77
C TYR A 110 -4.27 -6.83 5.43
N TYR A 111 -4.11 -7.43 6.60
CA TYR A 111 -5.20 -8.08 7.33
C TYR A 111 -5.19 -7.76 8.84
N PRO A 112 -6.35 -7.48 9.46
CA PRO A 112 -7.62 -7.07 8.83
C PRO A 112 -7.45 -5.86 7.87
N PRO A 113 -8.38 -5.64 6.92
CA PRO A 113 -8.27 -4.54 5.96
C PRO A 113 -8.30 -3.17 6.64
N GLY A 114 -7.53 -2.23 6.10
CA GLY A 114 -7.65 -0.81 6.41
C GLY A 114 -8.57 -0.08 5.44
N ASN A 115 -8.56 1.25 5.49
CA ASN A 115 -9.32 2.13 4.60
C ASN A 115 -10.83 1.84 4.58
N ILE A 116 -11.36 1.42 5.73
CA ILE A 116 -12.79 1.18 5.91
C ILE A 116 -13.49 2.53 6.11
N GLN A 117 -14.47 2.82 5.25
CA GLN A 117 -15.30 4.02 5.35
C GLN A 117 -15.99 4.08 6.73
N GLY A 118 -16.01 5.26 7.35
CA GLY A 118 -16.53 5.45 8.71
C GLY A 118 -15.63 4.92 9.82
N ALA A 119 -14.36 4.59 9.54
CA ALA A 119 -13.42 4.09 10.54
C ALA A 119 -12.01 4.70 10.44
N TYR A 120 -11.86 5.85 9.77
CA TYR A 120 -10.55 6.50 9.57
C TYR A 120 -9.92 7.08 10.85
N SER A 121 -10.60 7.01 12.01
CA SER A 121 -9.96 7.27 13.32
C SER A 121 -8.83 6.28 13.65
N ASN A 122 -8.72 5.20 12.87
CA ASN A 122 -7.57 4.32 12.83
C ASN A 122 -6.28 5.01 12.38
N VAL A 123 -6.35 6.10 11.62
CA VAL A 123 -5.19 6.92 11.23
C VAL A 123 -4.98 7.98 12.31
N GLY A 124 -3.97 7.76 13.15
CA GLY A 124 -3.62 8.68 14.24
C GLY A 124 -2.73 9.84 13.77
N ALA A 125 -2.76 10.94 14.53
CA ALA A 125 -1.78 12.00 14.35
C ALA A 125 -0.36 11.48 14.62
N PRO A 126 0.66 11.99 13.89
CA PRO A 126 2.06 11.73 14.21
C PRO A 126 2.38 12.13 15.65
N LEU A 127 3.31 11.42 16.29
CA LEU A 127 3.73 11.69 17.67
C LEU A 127 4.82 12.77 17.78
N ASP A 128 4.99 13.60 16.74
CA ASP A 128 6.06 14.60 16.63
C ASP A 128 7.48 14.05 16.84
N GLN A 129 7.69 12.77 16.56
CA GLN A 129 9.02 12.14 16.58
C GLN A 129 9.75 12.41 15.25
N PRO A 130 11.08 12.57 15.27
CA PRO A 130 11.85 12.78 14.05
C PRO A 130 11.64 11.59 13.08
N ILE A 131 11.45 11.91 11.80
CA ILE A 131 11.40 10.92 10.72
C ILE A 131 12.83 10.37 10.55
N THR A 132 13.17 9.34 11.31
CA THR A 132 14.28 8.46 10.93
C THR A 132 13.69 7.36 10.08
N VAL A 133 13.79 7.49 8.76
CA VAL A 133 14.22 6.42 7.84
C VAL A 133 14.31 7.07 6.44
N GLU A 134 15.52 7.34 5.95
CA GLU A 134 15.80 7.31 4.51
C GLU A 134 16.37 5.93 4.21
N LEU A 135 15.63 5.09 3.47
CA LEU A 135 16.13 3.79 3.01
C LEU A 135 16.94 4.01 1.75
N THR A 136 18.21 4.36 1.91
CA THR A 136 19.15 4.32 0.79
C THR A 136 19.40 2.85 0.43
N ASN A 137 19.14 2.51 -0.85
CA ASN A 137 19.50 1.21 -1.43
C ASN A 137 21.02 1.00 -1.44
#